data_AF-A0A1S9RMT0-F1
#
_entry.id   AF-A0A1S9RMT0-F1
#
_cell.length_a   1.000
_cell.length_b   1.000
_cell.length_c   1.000
_cell.angle_alpha   90.00
_cell.angle_beta   90.00
_cell.angle_gamma   90.00
#
_symmetry.space_group_name_H-M   'P 1'
#
loop_
_entity.id
_entity.type
_entity.pdbx_description
1 polymer ?
#
loop_
_entity_poly.entity_id
_entity_poly.type
_entity_poly.pdbx_seq_one_letter_code
_entity_poly.pdbx_strand_id
1 'polypeptide(L)'
;MTARSLDRSSPDLFGGLPVVILMGDFFQFPPVRGPALWKEPREGNDDDANGQMIWHRFREVIILGEQMRQSEDPSFYDLLARARRGNLTQRDVDRLNTKVISSLLEPQMEYATAITKLNSIRHQINRTQVEYFATTRSQTICIFPADHSRIKTKKPTKTRLRTEDLLQQPDQGTKIPFPGLFLYTRHMPVVILTNICSHIIQVNRAIGTVVDVVLDPTGKSSFL
;
A
#
# COMPACT_ATOMS: atom_id res chain seq x y z
N MET A 1 -0.30 -32.98 15.82
CA MET A 1 -1.74 -32.62 15.82
C MET A 1 -1.91 -31.49 14.81
N THR A 2 -2.52 -31.76 13.66
CA THR A 2 -2.73 -30.76 12.61
C THR A 2 -3.92 -29.90 12.99
N ALA A 3 -3.69 -28.62 13.30
CA ALA A 3 -4.78 -27.68 13.58
C ALA A 3 -5.66 -27.57 12.33
N ARG A 4 -6.90 -28.03 12.41
CA ARG A 4 -7.92 -27.82 11.38
C ARG A 4 -9.01 -26.96 12.00
N SER A 5 -9.34 -25.85 11.34
CA SER A 5 -10.52 -25.08 11.73
C SER A 5 -11.78 -25.91 11.48
N LEU A 6 -12.78 -25.72 12.33
CA LEU A 6 -14.14 -26.22 12.14
C LEU A 6 -14.77 -25.62 10.88
N ASP A 7 -15.92 -26.17 10.49
CA ASP A 7 -16.72 -25.67 9.38
C ASP A 7 -17.12 -24.20 9.60
N ARG A 8 -17.33 -23.45 8.50
CA ARG A 8 -17.74 -22.04 8.51
C ARG A 8 -19.04 -21.78 9.27
N SER A 9 -19.86 -22.82 9.44
CA SER A 9 -21.11 -22.78 10.21
C SER A 9 -20.91 -22.86 11.73
N SER A 10 -19.68 -23.12 12.20
CA SER A 10 -19.39 -23.24 13.64
C SER A 10 -19.63 -21.92 14.38
N PRO A 11 -20.32 -21.94 15.53
CA PRO A 11 -20.45 -20.76 16.40
C PRO A 11 -19.16 -20.46 17.16
N ASP A 12 -18.15 -21.33 17.09
CA ASP A 12 -16.89 -21.16 17.82
C ASP A 12 -16.07 -20.04 17.21
N LEU A 13 -15.56 -19.16 18.08
CA LEU A 13 -14.63 -18.11 17.69
C LEU A 13 -13.43 -18.73 16.95
N PHE A 14 -13.04 -18.10 15.84
CA PHE A 14 -11.93 -18.54 14.99
C PHE A 14 -12.07 -19.99 14.48
N GLY A 15 -13.30 -20.51 14.38
CA GLY A 15 -13.55 -21.88 13.93
C GLY A 15 -12.93 -22.92 14.88
N GLY A 16 -12.90 -22.65 16.18
CA GLY A 16 -12.39 -23.59 17.19
C GLY A 16 -10.87 -23.82 17.13
N LEU A 17 -10.12 -22.91 16.51
CA LEU A 17 -8.66 -23.01 16.51
C LEU A 17 -8.11 -22.98 17.95
N PRO A 18 -7.25 -23.94 18.33
CA PRO A 18 -6.79 -24.07 19.72
C PRO A 18 -5.87 -22.92 20.14
N VAL A 19 -5.21 -22.27 19.18
CA VAL A 19 -4.29 -21.16 19.40
C VAL A 19 -4.50 -20.11 18.32
N VAL A 20 -4.75 -18.87 18.73
CA VAL A 20 -4.85 -17.70 17.86
C VAL A 20 -3.84 -16.68 18.37
N ILE A 21 -2.95 -16.25 17.49
CA ILE A 21 -1.91 -15.27 17.83
C ILE A 21 -2.21 -13.98 17.07
N LEU A 22 -2.39 -12.89 17.82
CA LEU A 22 -2.47 -11.55 17.27
C LEU A 22 -1.10 -10.89 17.43
N MET A 23 -0.55 -10.38 16.34
CA MET A 23 0.73 -9.66 16.34
C MET A 23 0.58 -8.33 15.63
N GLY A 24 1.19 -7.28 16.17
CA GLY A 24 1.13 -5.95 15.59
C GLY A 24 1.77 -4.91 16.49
N ASP A 25 1.58 -3.65 16.11
CA ASP A 25 2.08 -2.49 16.84
C ASP A 25 0.97 -1.45 16.96
N PHE A 26 0.58 -1.12 18.20
CA PHE A 26 -0.49 -0.17 18.51
C PHE A 26 -0.22 1.26 18.04
N PHE A 27 1.03 1.59 17.70
CA PHE A 27 1.44 2.90 17.22
C PHE A 27 1.55 2.95 15.69
N GLN A 28 1.16 1.89 14.97
CA GLN A 28 0.96 1.94 13.52
C GLN A 28 -0.36 2.65 13.17
N PHE A 29 -0.59 2.86 11.87
CA PHE A 29 -1.82 3.50 11.39
C PHE A 29 -3.07 2.73 11.86
N PRO A 30 -4.13 3.44 12.28
CA PRO A 30 -5.39 2.81 12.63
C PRO A 30 -6.04 2.15 11.40
N PRO A 31 -6.99 1.22 11.60
CA PRO A 31 -7.75 0.63 10.52
C PRO A 31 -8.40 1.68 9.62
N VAL A 32 -8.40 1.42 8.31
CA VAL A 32 -9.07 2.30 7.35
C VAL A 32 -10.58 2.14 7.52
N ARG A 33 -11.28 3.25 7.81
CA ARG A 33 -12.75 3.33 7.98
C ARG A 33 -13.33 2.60 9.22
N GLY A 34 -12.52 2.33 10.23
CA GLY A 34 -13.01 1.75 11.48
C GLY A 34 -12.12 2.09 12.67
N PRO A 35 -12.64 1.97 13.89
CA PRO A 35 -11.81 2.07 15.09
C PRO A 35 -10.88 0.85 15.19
N ALA A 36 -9.77 1.01 15.91
CA ALA A 36 -9.00 -0.15 16.35
C ALA A 36 -9.79 -0.98 17.37
N LEU A 37 -9.53 -2.28 17.46
CA LEU A 37 -10.31 -3.20 18.32
C LEU A 37 -10.28 -2.84 19.82
N TRP A 38 -9.26 -2.09 20.25
CA TRP A 38 -9.09 -1.61 21.63
C TRP A 38 -9.63 -0.19 21.86
N LYS A 39 -10.28 0.42 20.85
CA LYS A 39 -10.93 1.73 20.95
C LYS A 39 -12.44 1.56 21.13
N GLU A 40 -13.10 2.62 21.56
CA GLU A 40 -14.55 2.65 21.71
C GLU A 40 -15.24 2.33 20.37
N PRO A 41 -16.22 1.40 20.35
CA PRO A 41 -16.95 1.06 19.14
C PRO A 41 -17.82 2.24 18.71
N ARG A 42 -18.08 2.36 17.40
CA ARG A 42 -19.02 3.37 16.92
C ARG A 42 -20.43 3.01 17.36
N GLU A 43 -21.20 4.02 17.76
CA GLU A 43 -22.59 3.84 18.19
C GLU A 43 -23.42 3.13 17.11
N GLY A 44 -24.17 2.09 17.52
CA GLY A 44 -24.99 1.29 16.61
C GLY A 44 -24.22 0.39 15.63
N ASN A 45 -22.91 0.20 15.82
CA ASN A 45 -22.11 -0.72 15.01
C ASN A 45 -21.80 -2.02 15.77
N ASP A 46 -22.63 -3.04 15.54
CA ASP A 46 -22.49 -4.35 16.20
C ASP A 46 -21.16 -5.04 15.87
N ASP A 47 -20.61 -4.84 14.67
CA ASP A 47 -19.33 -5.45 14.27
C ASP A 47 -18.16 -4.87 15.10
N ASP A 48 -18.14 -3.56 15.32
CA ASP A 48 -17.14 -2.91 16.17
C ASP A 48 -17.25 -3.42 17.62
N ALA A 49 -18.47 -3.50 18.15
CA ALA A 49 -18.72 -3.96 19.51
C ALA A 49 -18.34 -5.44 19.70
N ASN A 50 -18.70 -6.30 18.75
CA ASN A 50 -18.33 -7.72 18.75
C ASN A 50 -16.82 -7.90 18.62
N GLY A 51 -16.16 -7.14 17.73
CA GLY A 51 -14.72 -7.15 17.57
C GLY A 51 -13.98 -6.76 18.85
N GLN A 52 -14.45 -5.72 19.55
CA GLN A 52 -13.89 -5.30 20.84
C GLN A 52 -14.11 -6.37 21.92
N MET A 53 -15.30 -6.97 22.00
CA MET A 53 -15.57 -8.06 22.95
C MET A 53 -14.65 -9.26 22.71
N ILE A 54 -14.41 -9.65 21.45
CA ILE A 54 -13.48 -10.73 21.09
C ILE A 54 -12.04 -10.35 21.48
N TRP A 55 -11.62 -9.10 21.20
CA TRP A 55 -10.30 -8.60 21.59
C TRP A 55 -10.05 -8.72 23.10
N HIS A 56 -11.02 -8.40 23.94
CA HIS A 56 -10.90 -8.53 25.40
C HIS A 56 -10.81 -9.99 25.91
N ARG A 57 -11.04 -11.00 25.05
CA ARG A 57 -10.79 -12.40 25.41
C ARG A 57 -9.31 -12.78 25.39
N PHE A 58 -8.48 -12.00 24.71
CA PHE A 58 -7.03 -12.19 24.72
C PHE A 58 -6.45 -11.59 26.01
N ARG A 59 -6.04 -12.45 26.94
CA ARG A 59 -5.50 -12.06 28.26
C ARG A 59 -3.98 -12.11 28.33
N GLU A 60 -3.38 -13.00 27.53
CA GLU A 60 -1.94 -13.15 27.45
C GLU A 60 -1.36 -12.10 26.50
N VAL A 61 -0.55 -11.19 27.06
CA VAL A 61 0.06 -10.09 26.32
C VAL A 61 1.57 -10.16 26.47
N ILE A 62 2.27 -10.28 25.34
CA ILE A 62 3.73 -10.26 25.28
C ILE A 62 4.15 -8.95 24.61
N ILE A 63 4.92 -8.13 25.32
CA ILE A 63 5.48 -6.88 24.79
C ILE A 63 6.98 -7.09 24.53
N LEU A 64 7.37 -6.99 23.26
CA LEU A 64 8.77 -7.04 22.85
C LEU A 64 9.45 -5.70 23.16
N GLY A 65 10.53 -5.73 23.96
CA GLY A 65 11.24 -4.53 24.41
C GLY A 65 12.49 -4.19 23.60
N GLU A 66 13.06 -5.15 22.88
CA GLU A 66 14.32 -4.98 22.15
C GLU A 66 14.08 -4.56 20.69
N GLN A 67 14.81 -3.55 20.22
CA GLN A 67 14.76 -3.09 18.83
C GLN A 67 16.00 -3.52 18.05
N MET A 68 15.80 -4.49 17.15
CA MET A 68 16.87 -5.06 16.34
C MET A 68 17.20 -4.25 15.08
N ARG A 69 16.23 -3.53 14.49
CA ARG A 69 16.38 -2.85 13.18
C ARG A 69 17.35 -1.67 13.24
N GLN A 70 17.41 -0.95 14.35
CA GLN A 70 18.31 0.19 14.56
C GLN A 70 19.36 -0.09 15.64
N SER A 71 19.65 -1.37 15.90
CA SER A 71 20.61 -1.78 16.94
C SER A 71 22.01 -1.18 16.73
N GLU A 72 22.41 -0.97 15.48
CA GLU A 72 23.71 -0.39 15.10
C GLU A 72 23.72 1.16 15.08
N ASP A 73 22.57 1.82 15.26
CA ASP A 73 22.49 3.29 15.36
C ASP A 73 21.66 3.71 16.58
N PRO A 74 22.26 3.71 17.79
CA PRO A 74 21.58 4.09 19.04
C PRO A 74 20.99 5.50 18.97
N SER A 75 21.67 6.41 18.26
CA SER A 75 21.23 7.80 18.13
C SER A 75 19.93 7.90 17.34
N PHE A 76 19.78 7.08 16.28
CA PHE A 76 18.56 7.03 15.48
C PHE A 76 17.46 6.26 16.17
N TYR A 77 17.81 5.17 16.89
CA TYR A 77 16.87 4.48 17.77
C TYR A 77 16.21 5.44 18.77
N ASP A 78 17.01 6.25 19.46
CA ASP A 78 16.53 7.24 20.43
C ASP A 78 15.58 8.27 19.80
N LEU A 79 15.91 8.73 18.60
CA LEU A 79 15.06 9.64 17.82
C LEU A 79 13.71 8.98 17.50
N LEU A 80 13.71 7.74 17.02
CA LEU A 80 12.48 6.98 16.70
C LEU A 80 11.64 6.68 17.95
N ALA A 81 12.29 6.39 19.09
CA ALA A 81 11.61 6.17 20.37
C ALA A 81 10.88 7.43 20.85
N ARG A 82 11.50 8.61 20.67
CA ARG A 82 10.86 9.91 20.93
C ARG A 82 9.74 10.20 19.94
N ALA A 83 9.96 9.94 18.64
CA ALA A 83 8.94 10.11 17.61
C ALA A 83 7.68 9.29 17.91
N ARG A 84 7.85 8.03 18.32
CA ARG A 84 6.75 7.12 18.71
C ARG A 84 5.88 7.69 19.84
N ARG A 85 6.48 8.41 20.79
CA ARG A 85 5.79 9.03 21.93
C ARG A 85 5.27 10.45 21.64
N GLY A 86 5.55 11.00 20.46
CA GLY A 86 5.22 12.38 20.12
C GLY A 86 6.12 13.43 20.78
N ASN A 87 7.31 13.04 21.26
CA ASN A 87 8.21 13.88 22.06
C ASN A 87 9.50 14.25 21.30
N LEU A 88 9.39 14.60 20.01
CA LEU A 88 10.54 15.04 19.21
C LEU A 88 11.15 16.32 19.78
N THR A 89 12.48 16.37 19.86
CA THR A 89 13.23 17.56 20.28
C THR A 89 13.65 18.39 19.07
N GLN A 90 14.06 19.65 19.30
CA GLN A 90 14.62 20.48 18.23
C GLN A 90 15.85 19.84 17.58
N ARG A 91 16.73 19.20 18.37
CA ARG A 91 17.89 18.47 17.85
C ARG A 91 17.49 17.32 16.93
N ASP A 92 16.39 16.62 17.23
CA ASP A 92 15.89 15.56 16.34
C ASP A 92 15.41 16.15 15.01
N VAL A 93 14.69 17.27 15.05
CA VAL A 93 14.22 18.00 13.87
C VAL A 93 15.40 18.50 13.03
N ASP A 94 16.41 19.12 13.66
CA ASP A 94 17.60 19.61 12.97
C ASP A 94 18.36 18.47 12.28
N ARG A 95 18.50 17.32 12.97
CA ARG A 95 19.10 16.11 12.39
C ARG A 95 18.31 15.62 11.18
N LEU A 96 16.98 15.56 11.25
CA LEU A 96 16.15 15.17 10.11
C LEU A 96 16.30 16.16 8.95
N ASN A 97 16.38 17.45 9.24
CA ASN A 97 16.57 18.50 8.24
C ASN A 97 17.92 18.40 7.50
N THR A 98 18.97 17.85 8.13
CA THR A 98 20.24 17.55 7.42
C THR A 98 20.12 16.49 6.33
N LYS A 99 19.02 15.72 6.31
CA LYS A 99 18.75 14.65 5.34
C LYS A 99 17.76 15.08 4.26
N VAL A 100 17.40 16.36 4.20
CA VAL A 100 16.54 16.91 3.15
C VAL A 100 17.30 16.88 1.83
N ILE A 101 16.65 16.35 0.81
CA ILE A 101 17.14 16.29 -0.57
C ILE A 101 16.36 17.30 -1.39
N SER A 102 17.05 18.05 -2.25
CA SER A 102 16.44 19.15 -3.03
C SER A 102 15.88 18.69 -4.37
N SER A 103 16.33 17.53 -4.89
CA SER A 103 15.86 17.00 -6.17
C SER A 103 15.58 15.50 -6.11
N LEU A 104 14.48 15.10 -6.74
CA LEU A 104 14.13 13.69 -6.93
C LEU A 104 15.00 13.00 -7.99
N LEU A 105 15.76 13.75 -8.78
CA LEU A 105 16.56 13.24 -9.90
C LEU A 105 18.03 13.01 -9.54
N GLU A 106 18.36 13.02 -8.25
CA GLU A 106 19.72 12.76 -7.79
C GLU A 106 20.06 11.26 -7.92
N PRO A 107 21.30 10.87 -8.28
CA PRO A 107 21.67 9.47 -8.47
C PRO A 107 21.39 8.57 -7.26
N GLN A 108 21.51 9.14 -6.05
CA GLN A 108 21.18 8.46 -4.80
C GLN A 108 19.71 8.01 -4.68
N MET A 109 18.81 8.59 -5.49
CA MET A 109 17.38 8.28 -5.51
C MET A 109 16.99 7.20 -6.51
N GLU A 110 17.89 6.77 -7.41
CA GLU A 110 17.58 5.87 -8.52
C GLU A 110 16.95 4.52 -8.09
N TYR A 111 17.27 4.07 -6.86
CA TYR A 111 16.69 2.86 -6.26
C TYR A 111 16.00 3.12 -4.91
N ALA A 112 15.80 4.39 -4.56
CA ALA A 112 15.18 4.75 -3.29
C ALA A 112 13.67 4.51 -3.34
N THR A 113 13.12 3.93 -2.27
CA THR A 113 11.66 3.82 -2.11
C THR A 113 11.13 5.14 -1.56
N ALA A 114 10.38 5.87 -2.39
CA ALA A 114 9.67 7.08 -1.96
C ALA A 114 8.38 6.72 -1.23
N ILE A 115 8.19 7.25 -0.02
CA ILE A 115 6.96 7.11 0.76
C ILE A 115 6.26 8.47 0.80
N THR A 116 5.00 8.50 0.37
CA THR A 116 4.18 9.73 0.35
C THR A 116 2.86 9.51 1.05
N LYS A 117 2.28 10.60 1.57
CA LYS A 117 0.97 10.57 2.22
C LYS A 117 -0.18 10.34 1.23
N LEU A 118 -0.09 10.92 0.04
CA LEU A 118 -1.17 10.93 -0.96
C LEU A 118 -0.82 10.09 -2.17
N ASN A 119 -1.82 9.36 -2.68
CA ASN A 119 -1.68 8.57 -3.91
C ASN A 119 -1.39 9.47 -5.11
N SER A 120 -2.02 10.65 -5.19
CA SER A 120 -1.78 11.66 -6.23
C SER A 120 -0.30 12.04 -6.32
N ILE A 121 0.35 12.34 -5.20
CA ILE A 121 1.79 12.65 -5.13
C ILE A 121 2.61 11.42 -5.57
N ARG A 122 2.28 10.22 -5.10
CA ARG A 122 2.97 8.99 -5.55
C ARG A 122 2.93 8.85 -7.07
N HIS A 123 1.77 9.08 -7.70
CA HIS A 123 1.62 8.99 -9.15
C HIS A 123 2.44 10.05 -9.90
N GLN A 124 2.51 11.28 -9.37
CA GLN A 124 3.35 12.34 -9.92
C GLN A 124 4.84 11.97 -9.86
N ILE A 125 5.32 11.53 -8.70
CA ILE A 125 6.71 11.08 -8.53
C ILE A 125 7.02 9.94 -9.50
N ASN A 126 6.18 8.90 -9.55
CA ASN A 126 6.40 7.76 -10.44
C ASN A 126 6.44 8.18 -11.91
N ARG A 127 5.61 9.13 -12.33
CA ARG A 127 5.63 9.65 -13.71
C ARG A 127 6.96 10.34 -14.02
N THR A 128 7.39 11.27 -13.16
CA THR A 128 8.67 11.96 -13.32
C THR A 128 9.86 11.00 -13.32
N GLN A 129 9.82 9.97 -12.45
CA GLN A 129 10.87 8.95 -12.37
C GLN A 129 10.92 8.04 -13.59
N VAL A 130 9.78 7.62 -14.14
CA VAL A 130 9.76 6.82 -15.39
C VAL A 130 10.30 7.64 -16.57
N GLU A 131 9.92 8.91 -16.67
CA GLU A 131 10.43 9.83 -17.70
C GLU A 131 11.96 9.97 -17.59
N TYR A 132 12.47 10.26 -16.38
CA TYR A 132 13.92 10.36 -16.12
C TYR A 132 14.67 9.04 -16.38
N PHE A 133 14.13 7.92 -15.91
CA PHE A 133 14.72 6.59 -16.09
C PHE A 133 14.86 6.24 -17.57
N ALA A 134 13.82 6.52 -18.38
CA ALA A 134 13.85 6.30 -19.81
C ALA A 134 14.85 7.23 -20.52
N THR A 135 14.85 8.53 -20.20
CA THR A 135 15.76 9.50 -20.83
C THR A 135 17.23 9.18 -20.54
N THR A 136 17.58 8.89 -19.28
CA THR A 136 18.97 8.57 -18.88
C THR A 136 19.51 7.32 -19.56
N ARG A 137 18.63 6.39 -19.94
CA ARG A 137 18.98 5.13 -20.61
C ARG A 137 18.71 5.13 -22.11
N SER A 138 18.28 6.26 -22.67
CA SER A 138 17.86 6.37 -24.08
C SER A 138 16.83 5.30 -24.48
N GLN A 139 15.88 5.03 -23.60
CA GLN A 139 14.80 4.07 -23.79
C GLN A 139 13.49 4.77 -24.18
N THR A 140 12.62 4.03 -24.85
CA THR A 140 11.26 4.48 -25.14
C THR A 140 10.33 4.20 -23.95
N ILE A 141 9.29 5.01 -23.84
CA ILE A 141 8.18 4.78 -22.90
C ILE A 141 7.00 4.24 -23.69
N CYS A 142 6.53 3.06 -23.35
CA CYS A 142 5.25 2.55 -23.86
C CYS A 142 4.13 2.99 -22.92
N ILE A 143 3.00 3.38 -23.50
CA ILE A 143 1.82 3.80 -22.76
C ILE A 143 0.74 2.74 -22.95
N PHE A 144 0.26 2.18 -21.85
CA PHE A 144 -0.83 1.22 -21.81
C PHE A 144 -2.09 1.91 -21.27
N PRO A 145 -3.00 2.36 -22.14
CA PRO A 145 -4.27 2.91 -21.69
C PRO A 145 -5.18 1.81 -21.14
N ALA A 146 -5.83 2.07 -20.02
CA ALA A 146 -6.81 1.17 -19.45
C ALA A 146 -8.06 1.10 -20.33
N ASP A 147 -8.49 -0.12 -20.69
CA ASP A 147 -9.80 -0.32 -21.29
C ASP A 147 -10.89 -0.29 -20.22
N HIS A 148 -11.98 0.41 -20.52
CA HIS A 148 -13.09 0.58 -19.60
C HIS A 148 -14.43 0.31 -20.27
N SER A 149 -15.02 -0.85 -19.99
CA SER A 149 -16.28 -1.30 -20.60
C SER A 149 -17.54 -0.77 -19.90
N ARG A 150 -17.42 -0.15 -18.71
CA ARG A 150 -18.55 0.35 -17.89
C ARG A 150 -19.02 1.78 -18.25
N ILE A 151 -18.83 2.21 -19.49
CA ILE A 151 -19.28 3.53 -19.98
C ILE A 151 -20.82 3.57 -20.17
N LYS A 152 -21.47 2.40 -20.32
CA LYS A 152 -22.91 2.28 -20.63
C LYS A 152 -23.66 1.54 -19.51
N THR A 153 -24.25 2.26 -18.56
CA THR A 153 -25.21 1.68 -17.60
C THR A 153 -26.64 1.85 -18.12
N LYS A 154 -27.40 0.76 -18.24
CA LYS A 154 -28.85 0.79 -18.56
C LYS A 154 -29.73 1.24 -17.38
N LYS A 155 -29.16 1.52 -16.20
CA LYS A 155 -29.89 1.99 -15.01
C LYS A 155 -29.56 3.46 -14.73
N PRO A 156 -30.57 4.28 -14.36
CA PRO A 156 -30.43 5.74 -14.16
C PRO A 156 -29.63 6.13 -12.90
N THR A 157 -29.34 5.18 -12.02
CA THR A 157 -28.62 5.40 -10.76
C THR A 157 -27.28 4.67 -10.76
N LYS A 158 -26.23 5.42 -11.11
CA LYS A 158 -24.82 5.38 -10.64
C LYS A 158 -23.93 5.95 -11.75
N THR A 159 -23.65 7.25 -11.62
CA THR A 159 -22.57 8.05 -12.22
C THR A 159 -21.96 7.51 -13.52
N ARG A 160 -22.40 8.06 -14.66
CA ARG A 160 -21.76 7.84 -15.97
C ARG A 160 -20.27 8.17 -15.86
N LEU A 161 -19.41 7.17 -16.08
CA LEU A 161 -17.97 7.36 -16.16
C LEU A 161 -17.62 7.95 -17.53
N ARG A 162 -16.82 9.02 -17.53
CA ARG A 162 -16.37 9.72 -18.74
C ARG A 162 -14.90 9.40 -18.98
N THR A 163 -14.43 9.53 -20.22
CA THR A 163 -13.01 9.32 -20.56
C THR A 163 -12.08 10.24 -19.75
N GLU A 164 -12.52 11.46 -19.44
CA GLU A 164 -11.79 12.38 -18.55
C GLU A 164 -11.58 11.82 -17.14
N ASP A 165 -12.49 10.97 -16.63
CA ASP A 165 -12.33 10.33 -15.32
C ASP A 165 -11.15 9.33 -15.31
N LEU A 166 -10.70 8.83 -16.48
CA LEU A 166 -9.53 7.95 -16.61
C LEU A 166 -8.21 8.74 -16.58
N LEU A 167 -8.24 10.00 -17.00
CA LEU A 167 -7.07 10.89 -17.03
C LEU A 167 -6.88 11.66 -15.71
N GLN A 168 -7.89 11.63 -14.83
CA GLN A 168 -7.78 12.21 -13.49
C GLN A 168 -6.70 11.50 -12.67
N GLN A 169 -5.97 12.26 -11.87
CA GLN A 169 -5.06 11.70 -10.88
C GLN A 169 -5.89 11.01 -9.79
N PRO A 170 -5.66 9.71 -9.53
CA PRO A 170 -6.45 8.97 -8.56
C PRO A 170 -6.10 9.39 -7.13
N ASP A 171 -7.13 9.68 -6.33
CA ASP A 171 -7.01 9.99 -4.91
C ASP A 171 -8.31 9.61 -4.17
N GLN A 172 -8.38 9.84 -2.87
CA GLN A 172 -9.60 9.59 -2.11
C GLN A 172 -10.79 10.38 -2.70
N GLY A 173 -11.87 9.65 -3.02
CA GLY A 173 -13.08 10.23 -3.60
C GLY A 173 -13.13 10.23 -5.13
N THR A 174 -12.05 9.85 -5.83
CA THR A 174 -12.12 9.68 -7.28
C THR A 174 -12.98 8.48 -7.65
N LYS A 175 -13.69 8.58 -8.78
CA LYS A 175 -14.57 7.50 -9.26
C LYS A 175 -13.76 6.25 -9.66
N ILE A 176 -12.53 6.45 -10.11
CA ILE A 176 -11.61 5.42 -10.54
C ILE A 176 -10.41 5.43 -9.57
N PRO A 177 -10.15 4.33 -8.85
CA PRO A 177 -9.12 4.29 -7.81
C PRO A 177 -7.71 3.98 -8.35
N PHE A 178 -7.55 3.85 -9.67
CA PHE A 178 -6.30 3.52 -10.35
C PHE A 178 -6.06 4.47 -11.52
N PRO A 179 -4.79 4.73 -11.90
CA PRO A 179 -4.49 5.58 -13.05
C PRO A 179 -4.99 4.93 -14.33
N GLY A 180 -5.58 5.71 -15.23
CA GLY A 180 -6.04 5.21 -16.53
C GLY A 180 -4.93 5.00 -17.55
N LEU A 181 -3.70 5.46 -17.26
CA LEU A 181 -2.51 5.23 -18.07
C LEU A 181 -1.46 4.52 -17.24
N PHE A 182 -0.93 3.42 -17.78
CA PHE A 182 0.25 2.76 -17.24
C PHE A 182 1.45 3.06 -18.14
N LEU A 183 2.46 3.72 -17.58
CA LEU A 183 3.70 4.03 -18.27
C LEU A 183 4.71 2.90 -18.04
N TYR A 184 5.34 2.44 -19.10
CA TYR A 184 6.30 1.35 -19.07
C TYR A 184 7.59 1.74 -19.75
N THR A 185 8.72 1.36 -19.14
CA THR A 185 10.01 1.30 -19.81
C THR A 185 10.80 0.09 -19.34
N ARG A 186 11.70 -0.40 -20.19
CA ARG A 186 12.42 -1.66 -19.96
C ARG A 186 13.31 -1.55 -18.73
N HIS A 187 13.26 -2.55 -17.85
CA HIS A 187 14.01 -2.60 -16.58
C HIS A 187 13.52 -1.64 -15.49
N MET A 188 12.35 -1.02 -15.62
CA MET A 188 11.79 -0.23 -14.52
C MET A 188 11.35 -1.14 -13.35
N PRO A 189 11.50 -0.68 -12.10
CA PRO A 189 10.95 -1.37 -10.94
C PRO A 189 9.41 -1.26 -10.94
N VAL A 190 8.74 -2.34 -10.58
CA VAL A 190 7.28 -2.43 -10.49
C VAL A 190 6.84 -3.14 -9.24
N VAL A 191 5.59 -2.90 -8.86
CA VAL A 191 4.94 -3.55 -7.73
C VAL A 191 3.62 -4.15 -8.20
N ILE A 192 3.39 -5.42 -7.87
CA ILE A 192 2.12 -6.09 -8.13
C ILE A 192 1.07 -5.52 -7.18
N LEU A 193 -0.10 -5.13 -7.71
CA LEU A 193 -1.17 -4.49 -6.93
C LEU A 193 -2.28 -5.47 -6.49
N THR A 194 -2.27 -6.69 -7.00
CA THR A 194 -3.33 -7.70 -6.77
C THR A 194 -2.73 -9.06 -6.45
N ASN A 195 -3.46 -9.87 -5.69
CA ASN A 195 -3.10 -11.27 -5.51
C ASN A 195 -3.51 -12.05 -6.76
N ILE A 196 -2.52 -12.53 -7.50
CA ILE A 196 -2.74 -13.34 -8.70
C ILE A 196 -2.57 -14.82 -8.34
N CYS A 197 -1.40 -15.18 -7.80
CA CYS A 197 -1.12 -16.55 -7.37
C CYS A 197 -0.15 -16.56 -6.19
N SER A 198 -0.66 -16.90 -5.00
CA SER A 198 0.12 -16.91 -3.76
C SER A 198 1.20 -17.98 -3.73
N HIS A 199 1.01 -19.11 -4.42
CA HIS A 199 1.97 -20.21 -4.46
C HIS A 199 3.28 -19.86 -5.16
N ILE A 200 3.25 -18.90 -6.07
CA ILE A 200 4.42 -18.42 -6.82
C ILE A 200 4.78 -16.96 -6.46
N ILE A 201 4.34 -16.48 -5.29
CA ILE A 201 4.69 -15.15 -4.74
C ILE A 201 4.21 -13.99 -5.64
N GLN A 202 3.24 -14.23 -6.52
CA GLN A 202 2.55 -13.17 -7.27
C GLN A 202 1.43 -12.58 -6.43
N VAL A 203 1.84 -11.87 -5.38
CA VAL A 203 0.96 -11.29 -4.37
C VAL A 203 1.02 -9.77 -4.41
N ASN A 204 -0.01 -9.12 -3.89
CA ASN A 204 -0.03 -7.68 -3.70
C ASN A 204 1.22 -7.25 -2.91
N ARG A 205 1.88 -6.19 -3.37
CA ARG A 205 3.15 -5.62 -2.89
C ARG A 205 4.41 -6.40 -3.27
N ALA A 206 4.32 -7.49 -4.02
CA ALA A 206 5.51 -8.12 -4.58
C ALA A 206 6.22 -7.14 -5.53
N ILE A 207 7.51 -6.92 -5.28
CA ILE A 207 8.37 -6.03 -6.06
C ILE A 207 9.07 -6.86 -7.13
N GLY A 208 9.16 -6.32 -8.35
CA GLY A 208 9.91 -6.92 -9.43
C GLY A 208 10.50 -5.89 -10.38
N THR A 209 11.24 -6.36 -11.36
CA THR A 209 11.81 -5.55 -12.44
C THR A 209 11.23 -6.04 -13.74
N VAL A 210 10.69 -5.14 -14.56
CA VAL A 210 10.12 -5.55 -15.84
C VAL A 210 11.24 -5.86 -16.83
N VAL A 211 11.21 -7.03 -17.45
CA VAL A 211 12.23 -7.46 -18.42
C VAL A 211 11.81 -7.11 -19.84
N ASP A 212 10.57 -7.40 -20.19
CA ASP A 212 10.03 -7.13 -21.52
C ASP A 212 8.50 -7.06 -21.52
N VAL A 213 7.93 -6.65 -22.65
CA VAL A 213 6.49 -6.72 -22.92
C VAL A 213 6.25 -7.76 -24.00
N VAL A 214 5.39 -8.72 -23.69
CA VAL A 214 4.85 -9.67 -24.67
C VAL A 214 3.47 -9.19 -25.06
N LEU A 215 3.29 -8.84 -26.34
CA LEU A 215 2.00 -8.47 -26.88
C LEU A 215 1.19 -9.74 -27.14
N ASP A 216 -0.08 -9.72 -26.74
CA ASP A 216 -1.04 -10.76 -27.11
C ASP A 216 -1.20 -10.76 -28.64
N PRO A 217 -0.97 -11.89 -29.34
CA PRO A 217 -1.15 -12.00 -30.79
C PRO A 217 -2.55 -11.61 -31.26
N THR A 218 -3.55 -11.70 -30.38
CA THR A 218 -4.95 -11.34 -30.64
C THR A 218 -5.31 -9.92 -30.17
N GLY A 219 -4.37 -9.22 -29.52
CA GLY A 219 -4.55 -7.87 -29.01
C GLY A 219 -4.64 -6.83 -30.12
N LYS A 220 -5.58 -5.88 -30.00
CA LYS A 220 -5.67 -4.73 -30.90
C LYS A 220 -4.53 -3.75 -30.58
N SER A 221 -3.50 -3.68 -31.42
CA SER A 221 -2.48 -2.63 -31.35
C SER A 221 -2.86 -1.48 -32.28
N SER A 222 -2.97 -0.27 -31.74
CA SER A 222 -3.01 0.97 -32.52
C SER A 222 -1.72 1.73 -32.25
N PHE A 223 -0.85 1.84 -33.25
CA PHE A 223 0.32 2.69 -33.21
C PHE A 223 -0.12 4.12 -33.49
N LEU A 224 0.27 5.06 -32.63
CA LEU A 224 0.22 6.50 -32.88
C LEU A 224 1.59 6.96 -33.38
#